data_AF-A0A2K6FPG6-F1
#
_entry.id   AF-A0A2K6FPG6-F1
#
_cell.length_a   1.000
_cell.length_b   1.000
_cell.length_c   1.000
_cell.angle_alpha   90.00
_cell.angle_beta   90.00
_cell.angle_gamma   90.00
#
_symmetry.space_group_name_H-M   'P 1'
#
loop_
_entity.id
_entity.type
_entity.pdbx_description
1 polymer ?
#
loop_
_entity_poly.entity_id
_entity_poly.type
_entity_poly.pdbx_seq_one_letter_code
_entity_poly.pdbx_strand_id
1 'polypeptide(L)'
;MGYSSAVAIGTDQELDVVDVIENSKELQVQNSSRSCVSGSLVSLHCLACGKNMKNRVVGGAEASVDSWPWQVSIQYNKHHICGGSILDAHWILTAAHCFRMFLDVPNWKVRAGSDRLGNSHSLSVAKIIVIESNPMYPKEKDIALVKLQHPLRFSATVRPICLPFFDEELAPATPLWVIGWGVTEGHGGKMSDVLMQASVQVIDSTRCNAEDAYQGEVTEKMLCAGIPEGGVDTCQGDSGGPLMYQSDQWQVVGIVSWGYGCGSPSTPGVYTKVTAYLNWIYSIRKAEL
;
A
#
# COMPACT_ATOMS: atom_id res chain seq x y z
N MET A 1 -7.54 8.16 8.49
CA MET A 1 -8.75 8.54 9.24
C MET A 1 -8.41 9.80 10.02
N GLY A 2 -9.07 10.91 9.71
CA GLY A 2 -9.00 12.10 10.54
C GLY A 2 -10.24 12.20 11.41
N TYR A 3 -10.08 12.66 12.63
CA TYR A 3 -11.22 13.06 13.47
C TYR A 3 -11.52 14.53 13.16
N SER A 4 -12.78 14.84 12.82
CA SER A 4 -13.26 16.20 12.67
C SER A 4 -13.98 16.63 13.94
N SER A 5 -13.53 17.71 14.56
CA SER A 5 -14.23 18.35 15.69
C SER A 5 -14.43 19.82 15.37
N ALA A 6 -15.65 20.33 15.56
CA ALA A 6 -15.90 21.75 15.51
C ALA A 6 -15.26 22.41 16.73
N VAL A 7 -14.42 23.42 16.50
CA VAL A 7 -13.77 24.19 17.57
C VAL A 7 -14.38 25.60 17.56
N ALA A 8 -14.83 26.05 18.73
CA ALA A 8 -15.34 27.40 18.91
C ALA A 8 -14.18 28.40 18.92
N ILE A 9 -14.30 29.49 18.16
CA ILE A 9 -13.28 30.56 18.13
C ILE A 9 -13.33 31.32 19.46
N GLY A 10 -12.22 31.33 20.21
CA GLY A 10 -12.04 32.23 21.35
C GLY A 10 -11.86 33.67 20.87
N THR A 11 -12.28 34.64 21.68
CA THR A 11 -12.31 36.08 21.30
C THR A 11 -10.96 36.68 20.91
N ASP A 12 -9.85 35.97 21.16
CA ASP A 12 -8.48 36.44 20.94
C ASP A 12 -7.73 35.67 19.83
N GLN A 13 -8.42 34.88 19.00
CA GLN A 13 -7.77 34.07 17.96
C GLN A 13 -8.22 34.48 16.55
N GLU A 14 -7.51 35.44 15.97
CA GLU A 14 -7.55 35.73 14.53
C GLU A 14 -6.85 34.57 13.79
N LEU A 15 -7.63 33.73 13.13
CA LEU A 15 -7.11 32.74 12.18
C LEU A 15 -7.80 32.95 10.84
N ASP A 16 -6.99 33.18 9.81
CA ASP A 16 -7.45 33.38 8.45
C ASP A 16 -8.18 32.13 7.92
N VAL A 17 -9.44 32.31 7.52
CA VAL A 17 -10.24 31.30 6.83
C VAL A 17 -9.75 31.21 5.38
N VAL A 18 -9.36 30.02 4.92
CA VAL A 18 -8.84 29.83 3.56
C VAL A 18 -9.66 28.78 2.81
N ASP A 19 -10.21 29.16 1.67
CA ASP A 19 -10.67 28.25 0.61
C ASP A 19 -9.44 27.73 -0.14
N VAL A 20 -9.32 26.41 -0.31
CA VAL A 20 -8.09 25.77 -0.81
C VAL A 20 -8.10 25.76 -2.34
N ILE A 21 -7.24 26.56 -2.97
CA ILE A 21 -6.91 26.44 -4.40
C ILE A 21 -5.45 26.03 -4.50
N GLU A 22 -5.23 24.86 -5.11
CA GLU A 22 -3.91 24.25 -5.22
C GLU A 22 -3.17 24.84 -6.42
N ASN A 23 -2.11 25.62 -6.16
CA ASN A 23 -1.07 25.87 -7.15
C ASN A 23 0.31 25.95 -6.48
N SER A 24 1.19 25.03 -6.88
CA SER A 24 2.65 25.07 -6.68
C SER A 24 3.14 25.53 -5.30
N LYS A 25 2.75 24.79 -4.25
CA LYS A 25 3.39 24.78 -2.92
C LYS A 25 3.34 26.11 -2.13
N GLU A 26 2.47 27.04 -2.47
CA GLU A 26 2.11 28.18 -1.61
C GLU A 26 0.59 28.27 -1.42
N LEU A 27 0.15 28.38 -0.17
CA LEU A 27 -1.22 28.74 0.19
C LEU A 27 -1.37 30.26 0.02
N GLN A 28 -2.15 30.70 -0.96
CA GLN A 28 -2.49 32.11 -1.13
C GLN A 28 -3.97 32.35 -0.84
N VAL A 29 -4.24 33.28 0.10
CA VAL A 29 -5.58 33.68 0.51
C VAL A 29 -6.10 34.75 -0.46
N GLN A 30 -7.19 34.47 -1.18
CA GLN A 30 -7.90 35.48 -1.97
C GLN A 30 -9.28 35.75 -1.35
N ASN A 31 -9.40 36.92 -0.72
CA ASN A 31 -10.60 37.33 -0.01
C ASN A 31 -11.71 37.76 -1.00
N SER A 32 -12.91 37.18 -0.89
CA SER A 32 -14.14 37.87 -1.32
C SER A 32 -15.41 37.38 -0.58
N SER A 33 -15.83 38.20 0.39
CA SER A 33 -17.22 38.55 0.73
C SER A 33 -18.18 37.58 1.44
N ARG A 34 -17.76 36.41 1.94
CA ARG A 34 -18.63 35.58 2.80
C ARG A 34 -18.08 35.47 4.22
N SER A 35 -18.72 36.13 5.18
CA SER A 35 -18.38 35.94 6.59
C SER A 35 -18.93 34.59 7.08
N CYS A 36 -18.11 33.83 7.80
CA CYS A 36 -18.55 32.64 8.53
C CYS A 36 -19.44 33.10 9.69
N VAL A 37 -20.76 33.17 9.47
CA VAL A 37 -21.74 33.72 10.43
C VAL A 37 -21.76 32.96 11.76
N SER A 38 -21.37 31.68 11.78
CA SER A 38 -21.34 30.85 12.98
C SER A 38 -20.08 31.02 13.84
N GLY A 39 -19.01 31.64 13.31
CA GLY A 39 -17.71 31.71 14.00
C GLY A 39 -17.13 30.35 14.38
N SER A 40 -17.48 29.28 13.64
CA SER A 40 -17.05 27.91 13.93
C SER A 40 -16.28 27.34 12.75
N LEU A 41 -15.09 26.80 13.02
CA LEU A 41 -14.23 26.16 12.02
C LEU A 41 -14.16 24.65 12.24
N VAL A 42 -13.97 23.91 11.15
CA VAL A 42 -13.70 22.48 11.19
C VAL A 42 -12.19 22.28 11.09
N SER A 43 -11.58 21.80 12.17
CA SER A 43 -10.20 21.35 12.16
C SER A 43 -10.16 19.85 11.89
N LEU A 44 -9.35 19.45 10.91
CA LEU A 44 -9.14 18.05 10.54
C LEU A 44 -7.72 17.64 10.93
N HIS A 45 -7.63 16.72 11.89
CA HIS A 45 -6.35 16.09 12.23
C HIS A 45 -6.21 14.78 11.45
N CYS A 46 -5.45 14.82 10.36
CA CYS A 46 -5.14 13.64 9.58
C CYS A 46 -4.07 12.77 10.25
N LEU A 47 -4.22 11.45 10.13
CA LEU A 47 -3.16 10.51 10.50
C LEU A 47 -1.90 10.80 9.66
N ALA A 48 -0.76 11.03 10.31
CA ALA A 48 0.51 11.11 9.61
C ALA A 48 0.87 9.73 9.02
N CYS A 49 1.15 9.68 7.72
CA CYS A 49 1.51 8.48 6.98
C CYS A 49 2.66 8.76 6.00
N GLY A 50 3.22 7.70 5.41
CA GLY A 50 4.15 7.84 4.27
C GLY A 50 5.49 8.51 4.58
N LYS A 51 5.86 8.62 5.87
CA LYS A 51 7.13 9.20 6.32
C LYS A 51 8.09 8.12 6.80
N ASN A 52 9.18 7.91 6.06
CA ASN A 52 10.31 7.12 6.52
C ASN A 52 11.43 8.03 7.08
N MET A 53 12.37 7.46 7.82
CA MET A 53 13.44 8.21 8.53
C MET A 53 14.73 8.32 7.70
N LYS A 54 14.81 7.69 6.52
CA LYS A 54 16.02 7.62 5.68
C LYS A 54 15.69 8.00 4.24
N ASN A 55 16.43 8.97 3.70
CA ASN A 55 16.21 9.53 2.36
C ASN A 55 16.88 8.74 1.22
N ARG A 56 17.67 7.70 1.51
CA ARG A 56 18.42 6.97 0.48
C ARG A 56 17.97 5.52 0.37
N VAL A 57 17.32 5.22 -0.74
CA VAL A 57 16.94 3.88 -1.16
C VAL A 57 17.75 3.53 -2.40
N VAL A 58 18.36 2.35 -2.43
CA VAL A 58 19.20 1.88 -3.55
C VAL A 58 18.61 0.56 -4.04
N GLY A 59 18.25 0.47 -5.33
CA GLY A 59 17.56 -0.69 -5.89
C GLY A 59 18.40 -1.97 -5.91
N GLY A 60 17.75 -3.13 -5.75
CA GLY A 60 18.38 -4.45 -5.86
C GLY A 60 19.21 -4.86 -4.64
N ALA A 61 18.90 -4.31 -3.46
CA ALA A 61 19.68 -4.49 -2.24
C ALA A 61 18.82 -4.90 -1.06
N GLU A 62 19.47 -5.33 0.02
CA GLU A 62 18.82 -5.50 1.31
C GLU A 62 18.15 -4.19 1.74
N ALA A 63 16.92 -4.33 2.22
CA ALA A 63 16.09 -3.26 2.69
C ALA A 63 16.02 -3.28 4.21
N SER A 64 16.06 -2.10 4.82
CA SER A 64 15.87 -1.96 6.25
C SER A 64 14.42 -1.59 6.55
N VAL A 65 13.85 -2.16 7.61
CA VAL A 65 12.50 -1.80 8.08
C VAL A 65 12.43 -0.33 8.54
N ASP A 66 13.56 0.31 8.86
CA ASP A 66 13.63 1.76 9.09
C ASP A 66 13.25 2.59 7.86
N SER A 67 13.57 2.07 6.67
CA SER A 67 13.25 2.71 5.39
C SER A 67 11.83 2.40 4.94
N TRP A 68 11.27 1.26 5.37
CA TRP A 68 9.96 0.76 4.97
C TRP A 68 9.10 0.32 6.16
N PRO A 69 8.79 1.25 7.09
CA PRO A 69 8.16 0.92 8.38
C PRO A 69 6.69 0.45 8.27
N TRP A 70 6.11 0.47 7.07
CA TRP A 70 4.77 -0.02 6.77
C TRP A 70 4.75 -1.47 6.29
N GLN A 71 5.89 -2.05 5.94
CA GLN A 71 5.98 -3.43 5.48
C GLN A 71 5.63 -4.39 6.61
N VAL A 72 4.79 -5.37 6.30
CA VAL A 72 4.49 -6.47 7.23
C VAL A 72 4.60 -7.83 6.56
N SER A 73 4.93 -8.83 7.36
CA SER A 73 4.83 -10.24 7.00
C SER A 73 3.51 -10.80 7.53
N ILE A 74 2.64 -11.25 6.64
CA ILE A 74 1.42 -11.99 6.97
C ILE A 74 1.77 -13.47 7.03
N GLN A 75 1.53 -14.07 8.20
CA GLN A 75 1.96 -15.42 8.52
C GLN A 75 0.77 -16.33 8.79
N TYR A 76 0.85 -17.57 8.32
CA TYR A 76 -0.07 -18.66 8.67
C TYR A 76 0.72 -19.76 9.38
N ASN A 77 0.29 -20.19 10.56
CA ASN A 77 1.01 -21.19 11.36
C ASN A 77 2.51 -20.89 11.53
N LYS A 78 2.85 -19.60 11.74
CA LYS A 78 4.22 -19.06 11.89
C LYS A 78 5.07 -19.05 10.61
N HIS A 79 4.52 -19.48 9.48
CA HIS A 79 5.19 -19.39 8.18
C HIS A 79 4.75 -18.13 7.46
N HIS A 80 5.71 -17.42 6.85
CA HIS A 80 5.40 -16.30 5.96
C HIS A 80 4.61 -16.82 4.74
N ILE A 81 3.51 -16.13 4.41
CA ILE A 81 2.68 -16.43 3.24
C ILE A 81 2.69 -15.26 2.25
N CYS A 82 2.51 -14.04 2.77
CA CYS A 82 2.37 -12.83 1.96
C CYS A 82 2.96 -11.61 2.68
N GLY A 83 3.23 -10.57 1.90
CA GLY A 83 3.44 -9.21 2.39
C GLY A 83 2.12 -8.49 2.72
N GLY A 84 2.27 -7.27 3.24
CA GLY A 84 1.17 -6.35 3.47
C GLY A 84 1.67 -4.96 3.85
N SER A 85 0.74 -4.00 3.92
CA SER A 85 1.04 -2.60 4.20
C SER A 85 0.20 -2.06 5.36
N ILE A 86 0.83 -1.41 6.33
CA ILE A 86 0.12 -0.76 7.43
C ILE A 86 -0.61 0.49 6.91
N LEU A 87 -1.94 0.55 7.08
CA LEU A 87 -2.76 1.72 6.75
C LEU A 87 -3.04 2.61 7.97
N ASP A 88 -3.15 2.00 9.15
CA ASP A 88 -3.26 2.67 10.45
C ASP A 88 -2.95 1.67 11.58
N ALA A 89 -3.31 2.00 12.83
CA ALA A 89 -2.99 1.17 13.98
C ALA A 89 -3.64 -0.22 13.95
N HIS A 90 -4.76 -0.42 13.24
CA HIS A 90 -5.49 -1.69 13.21
C HIS A 90 -5.53 -2.34 11.83
N TRP A 91 -5.31 -1.58 10.76
CA TRP A 91 -5.60 -2.04 9.41
C TRP A 91 -4.33 -2.28 8.60
N ILE A 92 -4.27 -3.48 8.02
CA ILE A 92 -3.28 -3.88 7.02
C ILE A 92 -3.96 -4.07 5.67
N LEU A 93 -3.38 -3.52 4.61
CA LEU A 93 -3.74 -3.76 3.21
C LEU A 93 -2.91 -4.90 2.63
N THR A 94 -3.54 -5.81 1.90
CA THR A 94 -2.87 -6.94 1.24
C THR A 94 -3.73 -7.48 0.09
N ALA A 95 -3.31 -8.58 -0.53
CA ALA A 95 -4.02 -9.26 -1.61
C ALA A 95 -5.06 -10.25 -1.06
N ALA A 96 -6.18 -10.44 -1.78
CA ALA A 96 -7.20 -11.41 -1.40
C ALA A 96 -6.71 -12.85 -1.56
N HIS A 97 -5.87 -13.11 -2.56
CA HIS A 97 -5.40 -14.45 -2.86
C HIS A 97 -4.57 -15.08 -1.75
N CYS A 98 -3.97 -14.27 -0.88
CA CYS A 98 -3.22 -14.72 0.30
C CYS A 98 -4.06 -15.63 1.22
N PHE A 99 -5.38 -15.47 1.23
CA PHE A 99 -6.29 -16.17 2.15
C PHE A 99 -7.09 -17.29 1.50
N ARG A 100 -6.83 -17.64 0.23
CA ARG A 100 -7.63 -18.63 -0.52
C ARG A 100 -7.55 -20.04 0.07
N MET A 101 -6.38 -20.43 0.57
CA MET A 101 -6.12 -21.80 1.05
C MET A 101 -6.51 -22.00 2.51
N PHE A 102 -6.45 -20.94 3.34
CA PHE A 102 -6.62 -21.03 4.78
C PHE A 102 -7.58 -19.96 5.28
N LEU A 103 -8.80 -20.39 5.66
CA LEU A 103 -9.89 -19.50 6.05
C LEU A 103 -9.97 -19.27 7.58
N ASP A 104 -9.14 -19.97 8.34
CA ASP A 104 -9.14 -19.99 9.80
C ASP A 104 -8.33 -18.83 10.40
N VAL A 105 -9.02 -17.72 10.65
CA VAL A 105 -8.49 -16.48 11.25
C VAL A 105 -7.53 -16.70 12.45
N PRO A 106 -7.77 -17.61 13.41
CA PRO A 106 -6.91 -17.74 14.59
C PRO A 106 -5.44 -18.08 14.30
N ASN A 107 -5.17 -18.77 13.19
CA ASN A 107 -3.83 -19.19 12.78
C ASN A 107 -3.10 -18.14 11.93
N TRP A 108 -3.80 -17.06 11.54
CA TRP A 108 -3.21 -15.91 10.89
C TRP A 108 -2.62 -14.94 11.90
N LYS A 109 -1.40 -14.48 11.62
CA LYS A 109 -0.66 -13.49 12.39
C LYS A 109 -0.03 -12.44 11.49
N VAL A 110 0.21 -11.24 12.02
CA VAL A 110 0.92 -10.16 11.33
C VAL A 110 2.19 -9.82 12.09
N ARG A 111 3.34 -9.83 11.41
CA ARG A 111 4.62 -9.37 11.96
C ARG A 111 4.98 -8.03 11.32
N ALA A 112 5.26 -7.03 12.15
CA ALA A 112 5.65 -5.68 11.75
C ALA A 112 6.96 -5.26 12.45
N GLY A 113 7.67 -4.27 11.91
CA GLY A 113 8.82 -3.66 12.58
C GLY A 113 10.10 -4.48 12.57
N SER A 114 10.22 -5.44 11.65
CA SER A 114 11.44 -6.20 11.41
C SER A 114 11.66 -6.40 9.92
N ASP A 115 12.91 -6.33 9.50
CA ASP A 115 13.39 -6.68 8.16
C ASP A 115 13.75 -8.17 8.03
N ARG A 116 13.59 -8.97 9.09
CA ARG A 116 13.85 -10.42 9.07
C ARG A 116 12.60 -11.25 9.26
N LEU A 117 12.49 -12.32 8.48
CA LEU A 117 11.53 -13.38 8.73
C LEU A 117 11.94 -14.11 10.03
N GLY A 118 10.99 -14.27 10.94
CA GLY A 118 11.25 -14.89 12.23
C GLY A 118 9.96 -15.10 13.02
N ASN A 119 10.08 -15.91 14.07
CA ASN A 119 8.95 -16.39 14.87
C ASN A 119 8.64 -15.52 16.11
N SER A 120 9.31 -14.38 16.29
CA SER A 120 9.15 -13.54 17.48
C SER A 120 8.05 -12.49 17.32
N HIS A 121 7.21 -12.29 18.34
CA HIS A 121 6.28 -11.14 18.47
C HIS A 121 5.40 -10.84 17.23
N SER A 122 4.56 -11.80 16.84
CA SER A 122 3.51 -11.57 15.82
C SER A 122 2.17 -11.18 16.48
N LEU A 123 1.42 -10.32 15.82
CA LEU A 123 0.13 -9.77 16.26
C LEU A 123 -1.01 -10.69 15.83
N SER A 124 -2.01 -10.85 16.69
CA SER A 124 -3.22 -11.61 16.36
C SER A 124 -4.12 -10.85 15.38
N VAL A 125 -4.68 -11.58 14.43
CA VAL A 125 -5.70 -11.09 13.51
C VAL A 125 -7.08 -11.26 14.14
N ALA A 126 -7.90 -10.23 14.12
CA ALA A 126 -9.30 -10.28 14.53
C ALA A 126 -10.23 -10.63 13.37
N LYS A 127 -9.96 -10.09 12.17
CA LYS A 127 -10.82 -10.29 11.00
C LYS A 127 -10.02 -10.15 9.71
N ILE A 128 -10.40 -10.94 8.72
CA ILE A 128 -9.92 -10.84 7.33
C ILE A 128 -11.13 -10.51 6.47
N ILE A 129 -11.02 -9.46 5.67
CA ILE A 129 -12.09 -8.95 4.82
C ILE A 129 -11.57 -8.93 3.39
N VAL A 130 -12.04 -9.87 2.58
CA VAL A 130 -11.79 -9.91 1.12
C VAL A 130 -12.94 -9.18 0.42
N ILE A 131 -12.65 -8.47 -0.68
CA ILE A 131 -13.69 -7.73 -1.39
C ILE A 131 -14.77 -8.65 -1.97
N GLU A 132 -14.36 -9.79 -2.52
CA GLU A 132 -15.25 -10.83 -3.03
C GLU A 132 -14.64 -12.19 -2.74
N SER A 133 -15.44 -13.08 -2.15
CA SER A 133 -15.08 -14.49 -2.01
C SER A 133 -15.43 -15.21 -3.31
N ASN A 134 -14.63 -15.00 -4.37
CA ASN A 134 -14.81 -15.76 -5.60
C ASN A 134 -13.86 -16.97 -5.64
N PRO A 135 -14.38 -18.22 -5.57
CA PRO A 135 -13.56 -19.43 -5.70
C PRO A 135 -13.04 -19.65 -7.13
N MET A 136 -13.59 -18.96 -8.13
CA MET A 136 -13.29 -19.13 -9.55
C MET A 136 -12.52 -17.92 -10.09
N TYR A 137 -11.26 -17.81 -9.67
CA TYR A 137 -10.15 -17.02 -10.25
C TYR A 137 -10.51 -15.94 -11.29
N PRO A 138 -11.07 -14.77 -10.90
CA PRO A 138 -10.68 -13.57 -11.59
C PRO A 138 -9.32 -13.15 -11.03
N LYS A 139 -8.36 -12.87 -11.91
CA LYS A 139 -7.16 -12.09 -11.59
C LYS A 139 -7.51 -10.68 -11.08
N GLU A 140 -8.77 -10.28 -11.24
CA GLU A 140 -9.38 -9.03 -10.77
C GLU A 140 -9.78 -9.07 -9.29
N LYS A 141 -9.91 -7.89 -8.67
CA LYS A 141 -10.40 -7.72 -7.29
C LYS A 141 -9.54 -8.43 -6.24
N ASP A 142 -8.24 -8.50 -6.49
CA ASP A 142 -7.29 -9.13 -5.60
C ASP A 142 -6.82 -8.17 -4.50
N ILE A 143 -7.73 -7.88 -3.57
CA ILE A 143 -7.53 -6.96 -2.46
C ILE A 143 -8.24 -7.44 -1.19
N ALA A 144 -7.56 -7.30 -0.07
CA ALA A 144 -8.07 -7.62 1.25
C ALA A 144 -7.59 -6.64 2.31
N LEU A 145 -8.38 -6.53 3.36
CA LEU A 145 -8.05 -5.83 4.60
C LEU A 145 -7.96 -6.82 5.74
N VAL A 146 -6.90 -6.71 6.53
CA VAL A 146 -6.71 -7.47 7.76
C VAL A 146 -6.85 -6.52 8.94
N LYS A 147 -7.81 -6.80 9.83
CA LYS A 147 -8.01 -6.08 11.09
C LYS A 147 -7.25 -6.79 12.19
N LEU A 148 -6.31 -6.09 12.81
CA LEU A 148 -5.57 -6.57 13.98
C LEU A 148 -6.46 -6.59 15.22
N GLN A 149 -6.24 -7.57 16.10
CA GLN A 149 -6.97 -7.67 17.36
C GLN A 149 -6.59 -6.58 18.36
N HIS A 150 -5.35 -6.09 18.28
CA HIS A 150 -4.84 -5.00 19.10
C HIS A 150 -4.11 -3.98 18.23
N PRO A 151 -4.16 -2.69 18.60
CA PRO A 151 -3.50 -1.64 17.82
C PRO A 151 -1.98 -1.80 17.81
N LEU A 152 -1.38 -1.52 16.66
CA LEU A 152 0.04 -1.27 16.50
C LEU A 152 0.45 -0.06 17.34
N ARG A 153 1.63 -0.16 17.96
CA ARG A 153 2.31 0.99 18.55
C ARG A 153 3.28 1.54 17.51
N PHE A 154 3.01 2.74 17.02
CA PHE A 154 3.88 3.36 16.03
C PHE A 154 5.24 3.70 16.64
N SER A 155 6.29 3.49 15.85
CA SER A 155 7.69 3.66 16.23
C SER A 155 8.50 4.15 15.02
N ALA A 156 9.83 4.08 15.09
CA ALA A 156 10.68 4.32 13.92
C ALA A 156 10.55 3.21 12.85
N THR A 157 10.20 1.99 13.25
CA THR A 157 10.13 0.80 12.39
C THR A 157 8.70 0.34 12.11
N VAL A 158 7.70 0.96 12.73
CA VAL A 158 6.28 0.64 12.55
C VAL A 158 5.52 1.94 12.30
N ARG A 159 5.12 2.20 11.07
CA ARG A 159 4.37 3.40 10.65
C ARG A 159 3.45 3.09 9.48
N PRO A 160 2.35 3.84 9.33
CA PRO A 160 1.46 3.66 8.19
C PRO A 160 2.03 4.26 6.90
N ILE A 161 1.74 3.63 5.76
CA ILE A 161 1.88 4.23 4.43
C ILE A 161 0.60 4.98 4.05
N CYS A 162 0.72 6.00 3.20
CA CYS A 162 -0.46 6.71 2.71
C CYS A 162 -1.19 5.92 1.63
N LEU A 163 -2.51 6.04 1.60
CA LEU A 163 -3.27 5.70 0.40
C LEU A 163 -3.06 6.82 -0.64
N PRO A 164 -3.13 6.50 -1.94
CA PRO A 164 -3.03 7.49 -3.00
C PRO A 164 -4.24 8.42 -3.00
N PHE A 165 -4.10 9.57 -3.66
CA PHE A 165 -5.23 10.45 -3.95
C PHE A 165 -6.20 9.77 -4.94
N PHE A 166 -7.47 10.19 -4.93
CA PHE A 166 -8.51 9.55 -5.75
C PHE A 166 -8.28 9.70 -7.25
N ASP A 167 -7.63 10.79 -7.64
CA ASP A 167 -7.27 11.21 -8.98
C ASP A 167 -5.78 10.97 -9.31
N GLU A 168 -5.07 10.24 -8.44
CA GLU A 168 -3.67 9.87 -8.70
C GLU A 168 -3.58 8.94 -9.92
N GLU A 169 -3.04 9.46 -11.01
CA GLU A 169 -2.71 8.72 -12.21
C GLU A 169 -1.21 8.76 -12.48
N LEU A 170 -0.61 7.57 -12.60
CA LEU A 170 0.83 7.43 -12.83
C LEU A 170 1.09 7.26 -14.33
N ALA A 171 1.87 8.16 -14.91
CA ALA A 171 2.29 8.05 -16.30
C ALA A 171 3.23 6.85 -16.50
N PRO A 172 3.29 6.26 -17.71
CA PRO A 172 4.33 5.28 -18.05
C PRO A 172 5.74 5.77 -17.71
N ALA A 173 6.63 4.85 -17.35
CA ALA A 173 7.98 5.12 -16.85
C ALA A 173 8.09 5.87 -15.50
N THR A 174 6.97 6.15 -14.82
CA THR A 174 7.01 6.69 -13.44
C THR A 174 7.75 5.70 -12.52
N PRO A 175 8.78 6.15 -11.77
CA PRO A 175 9.56 5.28 -10.90
C PRO A 175 8.76 4.86 -9.67
N LEU A 176 8.85 3.57 -9.35
CA LEU A 176 8.17 2.91 -8.26
C LEU A 176 9.14 2.01 -7.49
N TRP A 177 8.69 1.58 -6.32
CA TRP A 177 9.43 0.71 -5.42
C TRP A 177 8.60 -0.48 -4.99
N VAL A 178 9.23 -1.64 -4.97
CA VAL A 178 8.68 -2.88 -4.42
C VAL A 178 9.59 -3.40 -3.33
N ILE A 179 8.98 -4.00 -2.31
CA ILE A 179 9.67 -4.59 -1.18
C ILE A 179 9.02 -5.91 -0.77
N GLY A 180 9.82 -6.84 -0.29
CA GLY A 180 9.31 -8.11 0.18
C GLY A 180 10.38 -9.13 0.51
N TRP A 181 9.94 -10.33 0.88
CA TRP A 181 10.78 -11.47 1.25
C TRP A 181 10.66 -12.61 0.22
N GLY A 182 10.08 -12.33 -0.93
CA GLY A 182 9.85 -13.30 -1.98
C GLY A 182 11.14 -13.93 -2.50
N VAL A 183 10.94 -14.93 -3.35
CA VAL A 183 12.02 -15.72 -3.94
C VAL A 183 12.96 -14.82 -4.76
N THR A 184 14.24 -14.83 -4.40
CA THR A 184 15.28 -13.98 -5.01
C THR A 184 15.99 -14.62 -6.21
N GLU A 185 15.80 -15.93 -6.43
CA GLU A 185 16.40 -16.69 -7.55
C GLU A 185 15.29 -17.38 -8.36
N GLY A 186 15.30 -17.19 -9.68
CA GLY A 186 14.28 -17.77 -10.57
C GLY A 186 14.16 -19.30 -10.44
N HIS A 187 12.92 -19.81 -10.49
CA HIS A 187 12.54 -21.24 -10.48
C HIS A 187 13.21 -22.09 -9.38
N GLY A 188 12.62 -22.06 -8.18
CA GLY A 188 12.99 -22.96 -7.07
C GLY A 188 13.97 -22.37 -6.06
N GLY A 189 14.27 -21.07 -6.16
CA GLY A 189 15.03 -20.33 -5.16
C GLY A 189 14.36 -20.31 -3.79
N LYS A 190 15.15 -20.13 -2.73
CA LYS A 190 14.62 -19.93 -1.37
C LYS A 190 14.10 -18.50 -1.23
N MET A 191 13.06 -18.34 -0.40
CA MET A 191 12.66 -17.02 0.08
C MET A 191 13.82 -16.34 0.81
N SER A 192 13.87 -15.02 0.75
CA SER A 192 14.88 -14.27 1.49
C SER A 192 14.49 -14.18 2.97
N ASP A 193 15.41 -14.51 3.86
CA ASP A 193 15.22 -14.27 5.30
C ASP A 193 15.31 -12.77 5.65
N VAL A 194 15.82 -11.95 4.73
CA VAL A 194 16.02 -10.50 4.87
C VAL A 194 15.12 -9.76 3.88
N LEU A 195 14.58 -8.62 4.28
CA LEU A 195 13.71 -7.81 3.41
C LEU A 195 14.54 -7.29 2.24
N MET A 196 14.01 -7.43 1.04
CA MET A 196 14.62 -6.95 -0.20
C MET A 196 13.84 -5.76 -0.74
N GLN A 197 14.51 -4.91 -1.51
CA GLN A 197 13.87 -3.82 -2.24
C GLN A 197 14.36 -3.76 -3.67
N ALA A 198 13.48 -3.32 -4.57
CA ALA A 198 13.85 -3.02 -5.93
C ALA A 198 13.10 -1.81 -6.47
N SER A 199 13.73 -1.10 -7.40
CA SER A 199 13.08 -0.04 -8.16
C SER A 199 12.57 -0.63 -9.48
N VAL A 200 11.33 -0.30 -9.81
CA VAL A 200 10.65 -0.66 -11.04
C VAL A 200 9.98 0.60 -11.60
N GLN A 201 9.38 0.52 -12.78
CA GLN A 201 8.64 1.63 -13.34
C GLN A 201 7.28 1.18 -13.88
N VAL A 202 6.34 2.13 -13.98
CA VAL A 202 5.05 1.88 -14.63
C VAL A 202 5.27 1.43 -16.07
N ILE A 203 4.64 0.33 -16.45
CA ILE A 203 4.58 -0.15 -17.83
C ILE A 203 3.23 0.24 -18.42
N ASP A 204 3.27 0.78 -19.64
CA ASP A 204 2.07 1.17 -20.37
C ASP A 204 1.10 -0.01 -20.54
N SER A 205 -0.19 0.24 -20.33
CA SER A 205 -1.23 -0.79 -20.40
C SER A 205 -1.31 -1.46 -21.77
N THR A 206 -1.03 -0.73 -22.85
CA THR A 206 -1.00 -1.28 -24.22
C THR A 206 0.15 -2.25 -24.39
N ARG A 207 1.34 -1.90 -23.87
CA ARG A 207 2.50 -2.81 -23.87
C ARG A 207 2.23 -4.04 -23.01
N CYS A 208 1.65 -3.84 -21.83
CA CYS A 208 1.36 -4.92 -20.90
C CYS A 208 0.33 -5.92 -21.48
N ASN A 209 -0.64 -5.43 -22.25
CA ASN A 209 -1.64 -6.25 -22.93
C ASN A 209 -1.30 -6.63 -24.38
N ALA A 210 -0.06 -6.44 -24.83
CA ALA A 210 0.36 -6.85 -26.16
C ALA A 210 0.26 -8.39 -26.34
N GLU A 211 0.24 -8.85 -27.59
CA GLU A 211 0.11 -10.28 -27.93
C GLU A 211 1.25 -11.14 -27.35
N ASP A 212 2.44 -10.57 -27.25
CA ASP A 212 3.65 -11.21 -26.70
C ASP A 212 3.76 -11.10 -25.16
N ALA A 213 2.76 -10.48 -24.51
CA ALA A 213 2.69 -10.25 -23.07
C ALA A 213 1.42 -10.89 -22.49
N TYR A 214 0.47 -10.09 -21.97
CA TYR A 214 -0.73 -10.60 -21.31
C TYR A 214 -1.98 -10.69 -22.18
N GLN A 215 -1.91 -10.38 -23.48
CA GLN A 215 -3.00 -10.66 -24.43
C GLN A 215 -4.39 -10.13 -24.00
N GLY A 216 -4.44 -8.94 -23.38
CA GLY A 216 -5.68 -8.31 -22.93
C GLY A 216 -6.17 -8.75 -21.54
N GLU A 217 -5.44 -9.59 -20.80
CA GLU A 217 -5.84 -10.04 -19.47
C GLU A 217 -5.72 -8.99 -18.36
N VAL A 218 -4.91 -7.94 -18.56
CA VAL A 218 -4.74 -6.86 -17.57
C VAL A 218 -5.87 -5.84 -17.73
N THR A 219 -6.68 -5.68 -16.69
CA THR A 219 -7.84 -4.76 -16.70
C THR A 219 -7.47 -3.36 -16.22
N GLU A 220 -8.39 -2.40 -16.38
CA GLU A 220 -8.24 -1.02 -15.88
C GLU A 220 -8.07 -0.90 -14.35
N LYS A 221 -8.44 -1.95 -13.60
CA LYS A 221 -8.28 -2.03 -12.13
C LYS A 221 -6.95 -2.67 -11.72
N MET A 222 -6.08 -2.92 -12.69
CA MET A 222 -4.73 -3.42 -12.50
C MET A 222 -3.72 -2.38 -12.96
N LEU A 223 -2.49 -2.54 -12.52
CA LEU A 223 -1.34 -1.74 -12.90
C LEU A 223 -0.19 -2.69 -13.23
N CYS A 224 0.56 -2.39 -14.29
CA CYS A 224 1.78 -3.11 -14.61
C CYS A 224 2.99 -2.31 -14.20
N ALA A 225 3.96 -2.98 -13.56
CA ALA A 225 5.23 -2.37 -13.23
C ALA A 225 6.36 -3.40 -13.35
N GLY A 226 7.51 -2.94 -13.84
CA GLY A 226 8.69 -3.78 -14.02
C GLY A 226 9.86 -2.99 -14.56
N ILE A 227 10.94 -3.69 -14.89
CA ILE A 227 12.06 -3.14 -15.65
C ILE A 227 11.91 -3.59 -17.11
N PRO A 228 11.95 -2.69 -18.11
CA PRO A 228 11.79 -3.06 -19.53
C PRO A 228 12.81 -4.11 -20.00
N GLU A 229 14.03 -4.08 -19.47
CA GLU A 229 15.10 -5.03 -19.76
C GLU A 229 14.95 -6.36 -18.99
N GLY A 230 13.98 -6.46 -18.09
CA GLY A 230 13.77 -7.60 -17.18
C GLY A 230 14.79 -7.65 -16.03
N GLY A 231 14.90 -8.83 -15.43
CA GLY A 231 15.87 -9.13 -14.36
C GLY A 231 15.44 -8.75 -12.94
N VAL A 232 14.56 -7.75 -12.78
CA VAL A 232 13.96 -7.37 -11.48
C VAL A 232 12.45 -7.49 -11.58
N ASP A 233 11.86 -8.29 -10.69
CA ASP A 233 10.42 -8.47 -10.60
C ASP A 233 10.03 -8.97 -9.20
N THR A 234 8.76 -8.82 -8.86
CA THR A 234 8.17 -9.41 -7.66
C THR A 234 7.88 -10.88 -7.90
N CYS A 235 8.22 -11.74 -6.94
CA CYS A 235 8.10 -13.17 -7.09
C CYS A 235 7.23 -13.82 -6.00
N GLN A 236 7.19 -15.15 -5.99
CA GLN A 236 6.49 -15.92 -4.96
C GLN A 236 6.92 -15.47 -3.57
N GLY A 237 5.96 -15.09 -2.72
CA GLY A 237 6.21 -14.56 -1.38
C GLY A 237 6.20 -13.02 -1.27
N ASP A 238 6.22 -12.28 -2.38
CA ASP A 238 6.01 -10.82 -2.37
C ASP A 238 4.53 -10.45 -2.45
N SER A 239 3.68 -11.41 -2.83
CA SER A 239 2.22 -11.30 -2.89
C SER A 239 1.62 -10.51 -1.73
N GLY A 240 0.72 -9.57 -2.03
CA GLY A 240 0.11 -8.70 -1.04
C GLY A 240 0.99 -7.56 -0.52
N GLY A 241 2.30 -7.57 -0.83
CA GLY A 241 3.22 -6.47 -0.55
C GLY A 241 2.90 -5.20 -1.33
N PRO A 242 3.44 -4.04 -0.91
CA PRO A 242 3.18 -2.75 -1.55
C PRO A 242 4.01 -2.53 -2.82
N LEU A 243 3.36 -2.02 -3.85
CA LEU A 243 3.98 -1.22 -4.89
C LEU A 243 3.82 0.25 -4.53
N MET A 244 4.95 0.93 -4.38
CA MET A 244 5.02 2.23 -3.72
C MET A 244 5.48 3.32 -4.66
N TYR A 245 4.82 4.46 -4.55
CA TYR A 245 5.16 5.68 -5.24
C TYR A 245 5.63 6.73 -4.24
N GLN A 246 6.70 7.43 -4.58
CA GLN A 246 7.21 8.55 -3.80
C GLN A 246 6.87 9.86 -4.49
N SER A 247 5.84 10.53 -3.98
CA SER A 247 5.55 11.93 -4.30
C SER A 247 6.12 12.84 -3.21
N ASP A 248 5.29 13.69 -2.59
CA ASP A 248 5.65 14.42 -1.36
C ASP A 248 5.68 13.47 -0.13
N GLN A 249 4.98 12.35 -0.19
CA GLN A 249 4.95 11.29 0.83
C GLN A 249 4.85 9.91 0.16
N TRP A 250 5.30 8.86 0.85
CA TRP A 250 5.19 7.50 0.33
C TRP A 250 3.72 7.05 0.31
N GLN A 251 3.28 6.54 -0.85
CA GLN A 251 1.94 6.04 -1.08
C GLN A 251 1.96 4.59 -1.58
N VAL A 252 0.97 3.79 -1.18
CA VAL A 252 0.75 2.44 -1.74
C VAL A 252 -0.17 2.52 -2.95
N VAL A 253 0.40 2.56 -4.15
CA VAL A 253 -0.34 2.71 -5.41
C VAL A 253 -0.78 1.38 -6.01
N GLY A 254 -0.09 0.29 -5.64
CA GLY A 254 -0.43 -1.05 -6.06
C GLY A 254 -0.21 -2.10 -4.97
N ILE A 255 -0.78 -3.28 -5.18
CA ILE A 255 -0.61 -4.47 -4.34
C ILE A 255 -0.10 -5.59 -5.23
N VAL A 256 1.01 -6.26 -4.85
CA VAL A 256 1.55 -7.40 -5.61
C VAL A 256 0.48 -8.47 -5.76
N SER A 257 0.14 -8.83 -7.00
CA SER A 257 -0.99 -9.71 -7.29
C SER A 257 -0.58 -10.96 -8.08
N TRP A 258 -0.10 -10.81 -9.32
CA TRP A 258 0.25 -11.95 -10.17
C TRP A 258 1.23 -11.56 -11.28
N GLY A 259 1.76 -12.57 -11.99
CA GLY A 259 2.62 -12.40 -13.15
C GLY A 259 2.92 -13.75 -13.81
N TYR A 260 3.45 -13.72 -15.04
CA TYR A 260 3.95 -14.93 -15.70
C TYR A 260 5.44 -15.10 -15.44
N GLY A 261 5.79 -15.99 -14.51
CA GLY A 261 7.15 -16.14 -14.01
C GLY A 261 7.56 -14.95 -13.14
N CYS A 262 8.87 -14.78 -12.96
CA CYS A 262 9.46 -13.65 -12.26
C CYS A 262 10.65 -13.15 -13.09
N GLY A 263 10.70 -11.86 -13.40
CA GLY A 263 11.89 -11.21 -13.98
C GLY A 263 11.94 -11.24 -15.50
N SER A 264 10.84 -11.61 -16.16
CA SER A 264 10.77 -11.65 -17.61
C SER A 264 10.64 -10.24 -18.21
N PRO A 265 11.44 -9.87 -19.23
CA PRO A 265 11.28 -8.61 -19.95
C PRO A 265 9.91 -8.47 -20.64
N SER A 266 9.29 -9.58 -21.05
CA SER A 266 8.04 -9.56 -21.81
C SER A 266 6.78 -9.57 -20.94
N THR A 267 6.88 -10.01 -19.69
CA THR A 267 5.73 -10.18 -18.78
C THR A 267 6.03 -9.52 -17.44
N PRO A 268 5.85 -8.18 -17.32
CA PRO A 268 6.13 -7.45 -16.08
C PRO A 268 5.14 -7.84 -14.98
N GLY A 269 5.49 -7.59 -13.72
CA GLY A 269 4.58 -7.82 -12.59
C GLY A 269 3.25 -7.07 -12.73
N VAL A 270 2.15 -7.73 -12.34
CA VAL A 270 0.80 -7.17 -12.33
C VAL A 270 0.34 -6.97 -10.90
N TYR A 271 -0.20 -5.79 -10.64
CA TYR A 271 -0.57 -5.30 -9.33
C TYR A 271 -2.03 -4.88 -9.32
N THR A 272 -2.72 -5.05 -8.19
CA THR A 272 -4.04 -4.45 -7.99
C THR A 272 -3.88 -2.93 -7.88
N LYS A 273 -4.58 -2.15 -8.72
CA LYS A 273 -4.52 -0.66 -8.71
C LYS A 273 -5.30 -0.13 -7.51
N VAL A 274 -4.60 0.41 -6.50
CA VAL A 274 -5.25 0.79 -5.21
C VAL A 274 -6.29 1.90 -5.38
N THR A 275 -6.07 2.86 -6.29
CA THR A 275 -7.02 3.94 -6.57
C THR A 275 -8.40 3.43 -6.99
N ALA A 276 -8.45 2.31 -7.72
CA ALA A 276 -9.71 1.67 -8.13
C ALA A 276 -10.53 1.09 -6.96
N TYR A 277 -9.92 0.93 -5.78
CA TYR A 277 -10.56 0.31 -4.61
C TYR A 277 -10.63 1.23 -3.37
N LEU A 278 -10.26 2.51 -3.49
CA LEU A 278 -10.29 3.46 -2.37
C LEU A 278 -11.67 3.53 -1.70
N ASN A 279 -12.74 3.61 -2.47
CA ASN A 279 -14.12 3.62 -1.95
C ASN A 279 -14.43 2.39 -1.08
N TRP A 280 -13.96 1.21 -1.51
CA TRP A 280 -14.13 -0.03 -0.75
C TRP A 280 -13.27 -0.03 0.52
N ILE A 281 -12.01 0.40 0.44
CA ILE A 281 -11.12 0.50 1.60
C ILE A 281 -11.75 1.41 2.68
N TYR A 282 -12.24 2.58 2.27
CA TYR A 282 -12.83 3.55 3.20
C TYR A 282 -14.17 3.07 3.78
N SER A 283 -15.01 2.41 2.97
CA SER A 283 -16.31 1.90 3.43
C SER A 283 -16.15 0.81 4.49
N ILE A 284 -15.23 -0.13 4.28
CA ILE A 284 -14.93 -1.19 5.25
C ILE A 284 -14.36 -0.62 6.53
N ARG A 285 -13.34 0.24 6.45
CA ARG A 285 -12.73 0.82 7.64
C ARG A 285 -13.74 1.64 8.44
N LYS A 286 -14.67 2.34 7.79
CA LYS A 286 -15.75 3.11 8.44
C LYS A 286 -16.80 2.21 9.11
N ALA A 287 -17.21 1.11 8.48
CA ALA A 287 -18.21 0.19 9.03
C ALA A 287 -17.71 -0.59 10.25
N GLU A 288 -16.39 -0.60 10.46
CA GLU A 288 -15.69 -1.38 11.48
C GLU A 288 -15.01 -0.52 12.55
N LEU A 289 -15.31 0.79 12.57
CA LEU A 289 -15.01 1.71 13.68
C LEU A 289 -15.86 1.36 14.90
#